data_AF-A0A931UT58-F1
#
_entry.id   AF-A0A931UT58-F1
#
_cell.length_a   1.000
_cell.length_b   1.000
_cell.length_c   1.000
_cell.angle_alpha   90.00
_cell.angle_beta   90.00
_cell.angle_gamma   90.00
#
_symmetry.space_group_name_H-M   'P 1'
#
loop_
_entity.id
_entity.type
_entity.pdbx_description
1 polymer ?
#
loop_
_entity_poly.entity_id
_entity_poly.type
_entity_poly.pdbx_seq_one_letter_code
_entity_poly.pdbx_strand_id
1 'polypeptide(L)'
;MKVRLALQVGTSSLANTAAAATTIVPGAVAAASLAFATKPGWLHLAASALGAYFAVYGALQIRHAVRTRASDAVLDAEGFAIEGGPHQGVRVPWSDVDPARTHAETVAEKRLTVGKIVGDALFLVMSAIFTNDLELAPEEKVPIRKLHLGLRDGRTLLLAEAEHPAEQVSVDALLGTIRARTAPASNAPPVAPPDVLACASCRAPLPPVDADAAACRYCGAWTRMPDEVRARLRAHVETAQSRASIGRAIAHLLEQPGARAASTTLLLVAFASLALWAAVIAALGLSGFDTVGTFEVVWILLAGLLAVGALFVLARTALVRRRALHLLSAAFGARAPRDARSGWSCRRCGGPLPATEGLVARCGFCDAESVLGIDLRSDVAPTRSHASDLEGVLAGARKERRSYLWLAAGAVLVATFAGGMASVTIEDAREHARWKAACDGDEASACRKLAQRFDYGHGVAKDQDAAFVLYRKACKLGDGEACDSLASFYILGLGTTVDMAAGDRARARACKLGYAKACKQEHE
;
A
#
# COMPACT_ATOMS: atom_id res chain seq x y z
N MET A 1 -19.66 -6.68 28.44
CA MET A 1 -18.42 -7.11 27.73
C MET A 1 -17.72 -5.86 27.22
N LYS A 2 -16.39 -5.79 27.31
CA LYS A 2 -15.63 -4.65 26.76
C LYS A 2 -15.65 -4.75 25.23
N VAL A 3 -16.04 -3.67 24.55
CA VAL A 3 -16.08 -3.61 23.08
C VAL A 3 -15.03 -2.62 22.61
N ARG A 4 -14.07 -3.08 21.80
CA ARG A 4 -13.06 -2.22 21.20
C ARG A 4 -13.52 -1.80 19.80
N LEU A 5 -13.49 -0.50 19.54
CA LEU A 5 -13.84 0.13 18.27
C LEU A 5 -12.64 0.91 17.77
N ALA A 6 -12.09 0.51 16.63
CA ALA A 6 -11.03 1.28 16.02
C ALA A 6 -11.61 2.55 15.38
N LEU A 7 -11.19 3.71 15.87
CA LEU A 7 -11.68 5.01 15.44
C LEU A 7 -10.87 5.56 14.26
N GLN A 8 -9.57 5.36 14.33
CA GLN A 8 -8.63 5.72 13.30
C GLN A 8 -7.76 4.50 13.10
N VAL A 9 -8.02 3.71 12.06
CA VAL A 9 -7.21 2.50 11.79
C VAL A 9 -5.89 2.88 11.13
N GLY A 10 -5.23 3.95 11.62
CA GLY A 10 -3.93 4.43 11.18
C GLY A 10 -3.68 4.39 9.66
N THR A 11 -4.69 4.45 8.78
CA THR A 11 -4.46 4.19 7.36
C THR A 11 -3.91 5.42 6.67
N SER A 12 -4.48 6.57 6.99
CA SER A 12 -3.93 7.90 6.72
C SER A 12 -2.59 8.05 7.42
N SER A 13 -2.51 7.80 8.74
CA SER A 13 -1.23 7.88 9.49
C SER A 13 -0.13 6.99 8.90
N LEU A 14 -0.42 5.75 8.52
CA LEU A 14 0.52 4.83 7.87
C LEU A 14 0.92 5.33 6.48
N ALA A 15 -0.03 5.80 5.67
CA ALA A 15 0.26 6.36 4.35
C ALA A 15 1.10 7.64 4.45
N ASN A 16 0.83 8.48 5.44
CA ASN A 16 1.56 9.71 5.71
C ASN A 16 2.96 9.40 6.26
N THR A 17 3.08 8.41 7.15
CA THR A 17 4.38 7.93 7.64
C THR A 17 5.19 7.33 6.50
N ALA A 18 4.56 6.60 5.59
CA ALA A 18 5.20 6.07 4.37
C ALA A 18 5.69 7.21 3.49
N ALA A 19 4.80 8.14 3.14
CA ALA A 19 5.10 9.30 2.33
C ALA A 19 6.24 10.14 2.94
N ALA A 20 6.23 10.32 4.25
CA ALA A 20 7.30 11.00 4.95
C ALA A 20 8.63 10.25 4.87
N ALA A 21 8.63 8.95 5.15
CA ALA A 21 9.84 8.13 5.09
C ALA A 21 10.44 8.07 3.68
N THR A 22 9.59 8.10 2.64
CA THR A 22 10.03 8.09 1.24
C THR A 22 10.53 9.44 0.74
N THR A 23 10.18 10.55 1.39
CA THR A 23 10.48 11.90 0.88
C THR A 23 11.42 12.70 1.77
N ILE A 24 11.40 12.50 3.09
CA ILE A 24 12.11 13.39 4.02
C ILE A 24 13.63 13.24 3.93
N VAL A 25 14.14 12.01 3.90
CA VAL A 25 15.59 11.76 3.85
C VAL A 25 16.15 12.08 2.47
N PRO A 26 15.58 11.57 1.36
CA PRO A 26 16.05 11.95 0.02
C PRO A 26 15.93 13.46 -0.23
N GLY A 27 14.83 14.08 0.24
CA GLY A 27 14.63 15.52 0.16
C GLY A 27 15.70 16.30 0.92
N ALA A 28 15.99 15.93 2.17
CA ALA A 28 17.01 16.59 2.97
C ALA A 28 18.42 16.45 2.36
N VAL A 29 18.76 15.27 1.83
CA VAL A 29 20.03 15.04 1.13
C VAL A 29 20.12 15.89 -0.14
N ALA A 30 19.07 15.91 -0.95
CA ALA A 30 19.02 16.72 -2.16
C ALA A 30 19.10 18.22 -1.84
N ALA A 31 18.42 18.68 -0.78
CA ALA A 31 18.48 20.06 -0.29
C ALA A 31 19.91 20.46 0.13
N ALA A 32 20.66 19.53 0.72
CA ALA A 32 22.03 19.77 1.15
C ALA A 32 23.04 19.71 -0.01
N SER A 33 22.66 19.28 -1.21
CA SER A 33 23.57 19.10 -2.34
C SER A 33 24.30 20.38 -2.76
N LEU A 34 23.68 21.55 -2.57
CA LEU A 34 24.31 22.85 -2.84
C LEU A 34 25.54 23.11 -1.95
N ALA A 35 25.53 22.63 -0.71
CA ALA A 35 26.61 22.87 0.25
C ALA A 35 27.91 22.14 -0.12
N PHE A 36 27.83 21.13 -0.99
CA PHE A 36 28.95 20.32 -1.43
C PHE A 36 29.38 20.62 -2.88
N ALA A 37 28.67 21.50 -3.58
CA ALA A 37 28.97 21.85 -4.95
C ALA A 37 30.09 22.90 -5.03
N THR A 38 31.22 22.55 -5.66
CA THR A 38 32.36 23.47 -5.86
C THR A 38 32.05 24.57 -6.89
N LYS A 39 31.14 24.32 -7.85
CA LYS A 39 30.60 25.29 -8.80
C LYS A 39 29.10 25.02 -9.04
N PRO A 40 28.18 25.64 -8.27
CA PRO A 40 26.76 25.36 -8.40
C PRO A 40 26.20 25.96 -9.70
N GLY A 41 25.79 25.08 -10.63
CA GLY A 41 24.97 25.45 -11.78
C GLY A 41 23.48 25.48 -11.46
N TRP A 42 22.66 25.92 -12.42
CA TRP A 42 21.19 26.00 -12.27
C TRP A 42 20.54 24.66 -11.89
N LEU A 43 21.09 23.54 -12.38
CA LEU A 43 20.67 22.18 -12.00
C LEU A 43 20.82 21.90 -10.51
N HIS A 44 21.90 22.38 -9.87
CA HIS A 44 22.10 22.20 -8.43
C HIS A 44 21.10 23.03 -7.62
N LEU A 45 20.80 24.26 -8.07
CA LEU A 45 19.79 25.12 -7.47
C LEU A 45 18.39 24.48 -7.57
N ALA A 46 18.03 23.97 -8.75
CA ALA A 46 16.75 23.29 -8.96
C ALA A 46 16.62 22.01 -8.11
N ALA A 47 17.68 21.17 -8.08
CA ALA A 47 17.70 19.96 -7.27
C ALA A 47 17.62 20.27 -5.76
N SER A 48 18.30 21.33 -5.30
CA SER A 48 18.26 21.73 -3.88
C SER A 48 16.91 22.30 -3.48
N ALA A 49 16.29 23.12 -4.34
CA ALA A 49 14.94 23.63 -4.11
C ALA A 49 13.89 22.50 -4.06
N LEU A 50 13.96 21.55 -4.99
CA LEU A 50 13.09 20.38 -5.02
C LEU A 50 13.32 19.47 -3.80
N GLY A 51 14.58 19.30 -3.40
CA GLY A 51 14.95 18.58 -2.19
C GLY A 51 14.35 19.22 -0.93
N ALA A 52 14.49 20.55 -0.79
CA ALA A 52 13.93 21.30 0.33
C ALA A 52 12.40 21.16 0.38
N TYR A 53 11.73 21.23 -0.77
CA TYR A 53 10.29 21.00 -0.89
C TYR A 53 9.89 19.61 -0.38
N PHE A 54 10.59 18.53 -0.80
CA PHE A 54 10.33 17.17 -0.32
C PHE A 54 10.64 16.98 1.17
N ALA A 55 11.68 17.63 1.70
CA ALA A 55 12.01 17.59 3.12
C ALA A 55 10.88 18.23 3.96
N VAL A 56 10.40 19.41 3.56
CA VAL A 56 9.28 20.10 4.21
C VAL A 56 8.01 19.26 4.11
N TYR A 57 7.72 18.69 2.94
CA TYR A 57 6.58 17.80 2.76
C TYR A 57 6.64 16.60 3.72
N GLY A 58 7.79 15.92 3.78
CA GLY A 58 7.98 14.78 4.67
C GLY A 58 7.81 15.16 6.14
N ALA A 59 8.28 16.35 6.55
CA ALA A 59 8.09 16.87 7.90
C ALA A 59 6.61 17.16 8.22
N LEU A 60 5.87 17.76 7.28
CA LEU A 60 4.42 17.97 7.40
C LEU A 60 3.67 16.64 7.52
N GLN A 61 4.09 15.63 6.77
CA GLN A 61 3.50 14.29 6.84
C GLN A 61 3.78 13.57 8.16
N ILE A 62 4.99 13.68 8.72
CA ILE A 62 5.27 13.19 10.09
C ILE A 62 4.38 13.91 11.10
N ARG A 63 4.30 15.24 11.03
CA ARG A 63 3.46 16.03 11.94
C ARG A 63 2.01 15.60 11.87
N HIS A 64 1.50 15.36 10.66
CA HIS A 64 0.14 14.91 10.46
C HIS A 64 -0.06 13.47 10.96
N ALA A 65 0.83 12.54 10.59
CA ALA A 65 0.81 11.15 11.07
C ALA A 65 0.84 11.04 12.60
N VAL A 66 1.59 11.93 13.27
CA VAL A 66 1.66 12.06 14.73
C VAL A 66 0.34 12.54 15.35
N ARG A 67 -0.39 13.43 14.66
CA ARG A 67 -1.69 13.95 15.11
C ARG A 67 -2.84 12.99 14.83
N THR A 68 -2.77 12.23 13.75
CA THR A 68 -3.81 11.25 13.35
C THR A 68 -3.42 9.81 13.67
N ARG A 69 -2.56 9.62 14.69
CA ARG A 69 -2.15 8.29 15.16
C ARG A 69 -3.36 7.42 15.45
N ALA A 70 -3.20 6.13 15.22
CA ALA A 70 -4.26 5.16 15.44
C ALA A 70 -4.82 5.27 16.87
N SER A 71 -6.14 5.25 16.97
CA SER A 71 -6.90 5.39 18.22
C SER A 71 -8.03 4.38 18.24
N ASP A 72 -8.25 3.73 19.38
CA ASP A 72 -9.40 2.84 19.63
C ASP A 72 -10.24 3.40 20.78
N ALA A 73 -11.57 3.38 20.64
CA ALA A 73 -12.49 3.52 21.76
C ALA A 73 -12.82 2.14 22.32
N VAL A 74 -12.52 1.93 23.60
CA VAL A 74 -12.93 0.75 24.36
C VAL A 74 -14.15 1.12 25.19
N LEU A 75 -15.31 0.61 24.80
CA LEU A 75 -16.59 0.78 25.51
C LEU A 75 -16.74 -0.29 26.59
N ASP A 76 -17.20 0.11 27.77
CA ASP A 76 -17.63 -0.80 28.83
C ASP A 76 -18.99 -0.35 29.41
N ALA A 77 -19.43 -1.00 30.49
CA ALA A 77 -20.73 -0.71 31.08
C ALA A 77 -20.79 0.68 31.74
N GLU A 78 -19.64 1.20 32.20
CA GLU A 78 -19.54 2.42 32.99
C GLU A 78 -19.21 3.64 32.13
N GLY A 79 -18.53 3.43 31.01
CA GLY A 79 -18.16 4.50 30.09
C GLY A 79 -17.39 3.99 28.88
N PHE A 80 -16.47 4.82 28.41
CA PHE A 80 -15.48 4.40 27.45
C PHE A 80 -14.10 4.97 27.74
N ALA A 81 -13.08 4.28 27.25
CA ALA A 81 -11.69 4.68 27.33
C ALA A 81 -11.08 4.77 25.93
N ILE A 82 -10.11 5.67 25.76
CA ILE A 82 -9.38 5.81 24.50
C ILE A 82 -8.01 5.14 24.64
N GLU A 83 -7.74 4.16 23.78
CA GLU A 83 -6.44 3.50 23.66
C GLU A 83 -5.71 4.04 22.42
N GLY A 84 -4.45 4.46 22.57
CA GLY A 84 -3.68 5.05 21.48
C GLY A 84 -4.08 6.48 21.14
N GLY A 85 -3.41 7.06 20.13
CA GLY A 85 -3.68 8.40 19.66
C GLY A 85 -3.30 9.55 20.61
N PRO A 86 -3.70 10.79 20.26
CA PRO A 86 -3.44 11.99 21.06
C PRO A 86 -4.13 11.99 22.44
N HIS A 87 -5.24 11.28 22.56
CA HIS A 87 -6.05 11.20 23.78
C HIS A 87 -5.87 9.87 24.53
N GLN A 88 -4.74 9.20 24.33
CA GLN A 88 -4.44 7.93 24.97
C GLN A 88 -4.58 8.01 26.50
N GLY A 89 -5.35 7.09 27.09
CA GLY A 89 -5.52 6.97 28.54
C GLY A 89 -6.69 7.77 29.10
N VAL A 90 -7.38 8.58 28.28
CA VAL A 90 -8.61 9.25 28.67
C VAL A 90 -9.72 8.21 28.90
N ARG A 91 -10.41 8.29 30.05
CA ARG A 91 -11.59 7.49 30.40
C ARG A 91 -12.74 8.44 30.73
N VAL A 92 -13.88 8.23 30.10
CA VAL A 92 -15.07 9.07 30.21
C VAL A 92 -16.26 8.18 30.62
N PRO A 93 -16.80 8.35 31.84
CA PRO A 93 -18.05 7.72 32.25
C PRO A 93 -19.23 8.13 31.37
N TRP A 94 -20.21 7.25 31.16
CA TRP A 94 -21.41 7.58 30.38
C TRP A 94 -22.20 8.75 30.97
N SER A 95 -22.13 8.94 32.30
CA SER A 95 -22.78 10.05 33.03
C SER A 95 -22.25 11.42 32.63
N ASP A 96 -20.99 11.48 32.18
CA ASP A 96 -20.26 12.72 31.96
C ASP A 96 -20.37 13.18 30.51
N VAL A 97 -20.89 12.33 29.64
CA VAL A 97 -21.15 12.65 28.23
C VAL A 97 -22.37 13.56 28.13
N ASP A 98 -22.21 14.66 27.41
CA ASP A 98 -23.30 15.53 27.00
C ASP A 98 -23.78 15.15 25.58
N PRO A 99 -24.96 14.53 25.43
CA PRO A 99 -25.47 14.14 24.12
C PRO A 99 -25.82 15.33 23.22
N ALA A 100 -26.16 16.50 23.78
CA ALA A 100 -26.50 17.69 22.99
C ALA A 100 -25.27 18.30 22.31
N ARG A 101 -24.11 18.17 22.95
CA ARG A 101 -22.82 18.66 22.44
C ARG A 101 -22.03 17.63 21.65
N THR A 102 -22.39 16.35 21.76
CA THR A 102 -21.73 15.26 21.04
C THR A 102 -22.27 15.11 19.62
N HIS A 103 -21.44 15.40 18.62
CA HIS A 103 -21.83 15.43 17.22
C HIS A 103 -20.69 15.03 16.30
N ALA A 104 -21.03 14.68 15.06
CA ALA A 104 -20.06 14.49 14.00
C ALA A 104 -20.37 15.42 12.83
N GLU A 105 -19.34 16.07 12.31
CA GLU A 105 -19.42 17.00 11.20
C GLU A 105 -18.51 16.57 10.06
N THR A 106 -18.82 17.01 8.84
CA THR A 106 -17.97 16.79 7.67
C THR A 106 -17.42 18.12 7.24
N VAL A 107 -16.10 18.29 7.36
CA VAL A 107 -15.40 19.53 7.04
C VAL A 107 -14.54 19.29 5.80
N ALA A 108 -14.62 20.18 4.82
CA ALA A 108 -13.73 20.17 3.68
C ALA A 108 -12.40 20.83 4.08
N GLU A 109 -11.38 20.03 4.33
CA GLU A 109 -10.04 20.53 4.64
C GLU A 109 -9.13 20.49 3.42
N LYS A 110 -8.23 21.46 3.36
CA LYS A 110 -7.16 21.48 2.38
C LYS A 110 -6.07 20.51 2.81
N ARG A 111 -5.76 19.54 1.95
CA ARG A 111 -4.75 18.50 2.22
C ARG A 111 -3.75 18.44 1.07
N LEU A 112 -2.47 18.25 1.41
CA LEU A 112 -1.45 17.91 0.42
C LEU A 112 -1.57 16.42 0.09
N THR A 113 -2.16 16.11 -1.07
CA THR A 113 -2.26 14.74 -1.58
C THR A 113 -1.00 14.35 -2.34
N VAL A 114 -0.68 13.05 -2.38
CA VAL A 114 0.49 12.51 -3.10
C VAL A 114 0.42 12.88 -4.58
N GLY A 115 -0.76 12.80 -5.20
CA GLY A 115 -0.96 13.16 -6.61
C GLY A 115 -0.63 14.62 -6.90
N LYS A 116 -1.01 15.54 -6.01
CA LYS A 116 -0.68 16.96 -6.13
C LYS A 116 0.81 17.22 -6.09
N ILE A 117 1.55 16.52 -5.23
CA ILE A 117 3.00 16.71 -5.07
C ILE A 117 3.77 16.16 -6.26
N VAL A 118 3.35 15.02 -6.79
CA VAL A 118 3.92 14.51 -8.06
C VAL A 118 3.67 15.52 -9.18
N GLY A 119 2.47 16.13 -9.21
CA GLY A 119 2.13 17.21 -10.14
C GLY A 119 2.99 18.47 -9.95
N ASP A 120 3.08 18.99 -8.72
CA ASP A 120 3.84 20.20 -8.39
C ASP A 120 5.36 19.98 -8.60
N ALA A 121 5.89 18.79 -8.28
CA ALA A 121 7.28 18.42 -8.53
C ALA A 121 7.58 18.31 -10.03
N LEU A 122 6.70 17.67 -10.81
CA LEU A 122 6.81 17.60 -12.26
C LEU A 122 6.74 19.01 -12.87
N PHE A 123 5.83 19.85 -12.39
CA PHE A 123 5.69 21.23 -12.82
C PHE A 123 6.92 22.07 -12.47
N LEU A 124 7.48 21.95 -11.27
CA LEU A 124 8.75 22.60 -10.88
C LEU A 124 9.91 22.20 -11.79
N VAL A 125 10.02 20.91 -12.14
CA VAL A 125 11.04 20.43 -13.08
C VAL A 125 10.79 21.01 -14.47
N MET A 126 9.54 21.01 -14.95
CA MET A 126 9.18 21.55 -16.26
C MET A 126 9.37 23.07 -16.35
N SER A 127 9.01 23.84 -15.32
CA SER A 127 9.20 25.30 -15.27
C SER A 127 10.67 25.71 -15.10
N ALA A 128 11.50 24.85 -14.51
CA ALA A 128 12.96 25.05 -14.49
C ALA A 128 13.59 24.83 -15.88
N ILE A 129 12.98 24.00 -16.73
CA ILE A 129 13.44 23.71 -18.10
C ILE A 129 12.90 24.74 -19.10
N PHE A 130 11.62 25.10 -18.95
CA PHE A 130 10.92 26.05 -19.79
C PHE A 130 10.60 27.26 -18.91
N THR A 131 11.31 28.38 -19.09
CA THR A 131 11.22 29.63 -18.31
C THR A 131 9.80 30.20 -18.26
N ASN A 132 8.91 29.55 -17.52
CA ASN A 132 7.50 29.86 -17.38
C ASN A 132 7.20 30.14 -15.91
N ASP A 133 6.24 31.03 -15.70
CA ASP A 133 5.81 31.46 -14.37
C ASP A 133 5.35 30.27 -13.50
N LEU A 134 5.78 30.31 -12.25
CA LEU A 134 5.61 29.24 -11.28
C LEU A 134 4.25 29.36 -10.58
N GLU A 135 3.17 28.99 -11.27
CA GLU A 135 1.84 28.90 -10.65
C GLU A 135 1.62 27.52 -10.01
N LEU A 136 1.86 27.44 -8.69
CA LEU A 136 1.47 26.28 -7.89
C LEU A 136 -0.05 26.11 -7.93
N ALA A 137 -0.52 24.95 -8.40
CA ALA A 137 -1.94 24.64 -8.52
C ALA A 137 -2.68 24.78 -7.17
N PRO A 138 -4.01 25.00 -7.14
CA PRO A 138 -4.77 25.10 -5.90
C PRO A 138 -4.82 23.77 -5.11
N GLU A 139 -4.97 23.88 -3.80
CA GLU A 139 -5.08 22.77 -2.84
C GLU A 139 -6.35 21.93 -3.07
N GLU A 140 -6.23 20.60 -2.98
CA GLU A 140 -7.37 19.69 -3.09
C GLU A 140 -8.17 19.69 -1.76
N LYS A 141 -9.48 19.93 -1.86
CA LYS A 141 -10.40 19.90 -0.70
C LYS A 141 -10.87 18.47 -0.47
N VAL A 142 -10.42 17.85 0.61
CA VAL A 142 -10.80 16.49 0.99
C VAL A 142 -11.88 16.54 2.06
N PRO A 143 -13.00 15.81 1.93
CA PRO A 143 -14.02 15.74 2.96
C PRO A 143 -13.53 14.89 4.15
N ILE A 144 -13.49 15.48 5.34
CA ILE A 144 -13.05 14.82 6.56
C ILE A 144 -14.21 14.75 7.54
N ARG A 145 -14.52 13.54 8.02
CA ARG A 145 -15.52 13.31 9.07
C ARG A 145 -14.87 13.45 10.44
N LYS A 146 -15.33 14.39 11.25
CA LYS A 146 -14.81 14.65 12.60
C LYS A 146 -15.84 14.31 13.66
N LEU A 147 -15.42 13.63 14.72
CA LEU A 147 -16.26 13.29 15.86
C LEU A 147 -15.87 14.14 17.07
N HIS A 148 -16.80 14.98 17.51
CA HIS A 148 -16.66 15.81 18.69
C HIS A 148 -17.46 15.20 19.84
N LEU A 149 -16.76 14.87 20.92
CA LEU A 149 -17.36 14.43 22.17
C LEU A 149 -17.55 15.64 23.08
N GLY A 150 -18.80 15.97 23.39
CA GLY A 150 -19.13 16.97 24.40
C GLY A 150 -19.17 16.34 25.79
N LEU A 151 -18.51 16.97 26.75
CA LEU A 151 -18.56 16.61 28.16
C LEU A 151 -19.41 17.62 28.93
N ARG A 152 -20.09 17.15 29.97
CA ARG A 152 -20.93 17.97 30.86
C ARG A 152 -20.15 19.02 31.63
N ASP A 153 -18.85 18.82 31.80
CA ASP A 153 -17.94 19.76 32.46
C ASP A 153 -17.56 20.98 31.58
N GLY A 154 -18.10 21.08 30.37
CA GLY A 154 -17.84 22.19 29.48
C GLY A 154 -16.84 21.89 28.36
N ARG A 155 -16.06 20.80 28.45
CA ARG A 155 -15.01 20.47 27.47
C ARG A 155 -15.60 19.78 26.22
N THR A 156 -14.94 19.98 25.08
CA THR A 156 -15.19 19.22 23.85
C THR A 156 -13.89 18.57 23.41
N LEU A 157 -13.90 17.25 23.21
CA LEU A 157 -12.74 16.48 22.74
C LEU A 157 -12.96 16.07 21.27
N LEU A 158 -11.97 16.32 20.42
CA LEU A 158 -11.95 15.76 19.06
C LEU A 158 -11.50 14.30 19.14
N LEU A 159 -12.47 13.40 19.13
CA LEU A 159 -12.24 11.99 19.42
C LEU A 159 -11.65 11.23 18.21
N ALA A 160 -12.08 11.60 17.00
CA ALA A 160 -11.68 10.93 15.77
C ALA A 160 -11.81 11.84 14.56
N GLU A 161 -10.92 11.66 13.58
CA GLU A 161 -11.02 12.19 12.22
C GLU A 161 -10.92 11.01 11.23
N ALA A 162 -11.83 10.95 10.26
CA ALA A 162 -11.87 9.90 9.24
C ALA A 162 -11.94 10.52 7.84
N GLU A 163 -10.93 10.21 7.03
CA GLU A 163 -10.84 10.66 5.63
C GLU A 163 -11.46 9.63 4.68
N HIS A 164 -11.20 8.33 4.93
CA HIS A 164 -11.66 7.26 4.06
C HIS A 164 -13.15 6.91 4.32
N PRO A 165 -14.00 6.74 3.29
CA PRO A 165 -15.43 6.46 3.47
C PRO A 165 -15.76 5.33 4.46
N ALA A 166 -15.03 4.21 4.38
CA ALA A 166 -15.17 3.09 5.33
C ALA A 166 -14.87 3.46 6.80
N GLU A 167 -13.94 4.40 7.05
CA GLU A 167 -13.64 4.90 8.40
C GLU A 167 -14.74 5.89 8.85
N GLN A 168 -15.28 6.70 7.94
CA GLN A 168 -16.39 7.61 8.24
C GLN A 168 -17.62 6.85 8.75
N VAL A 169 -17.93 5.69 8.16
CA VAL A 169 -19.00 4.80 8.66
C VAL A 169 -18.74 4.32 10.09
N SER A 170 -17.47 4.09 10.45
CA SER A 170 -17.10 3.65 11.81
C SER A 170 -17.27 4.79 12.83
N VAL A 171 -16.96 6.02 12.43
CA VAL A 171 -17.24 7.24 13.21
C VAL A 171 -18.73 7.41 13.47
N ASP A 172 -19.56 7.27 12.43
CA ASP A 172 -21.01 7.40 12.57
C ASP A 172 -21.60 6.27 13.44
N ALA A 173 -21.06 5.05 13.34
CA ALA A 173 -21.44 3.94 14.20
C ALA A 173 -21.13 4.20 15.67
N LEU A 174 -19.97 4.79 15.99
CA LEU A 174 -19.65 5.18 17.35
C LEU A 174 -20.62 6.27 17.84
N LEU A 175 -20.85 7.32 17.05
CA LEU A 175 -21.77 8.41 17.43
C LEU A 175 -23.17 7.86 17.76
N GLY A 176 -23.70 6.97 16.92
CA GLY A 176 -24.98 6.31 17.19
C GLY A 176 -24.97 5.50 18.49
N THR A 177 -23.86 4.81 18.78
CA THR A 177 -23.69 4.05 20.02
C THR A 177 -23.65 4.94 21.26
N ILE A 178 -22.91 6.06 21.20
CA ILE A 178 -22.86 7.04 22.29
C ILE A 178 -24.26 7.57 22.56
N ARG A 179 -24.96 8.04 21.52
CA ARG A 179 -26.33 8.58 21.64
C ARG A 179 -27.29 7.57 22.28
N ALA A 180 -27.27 6.33 21.83
CA ALA A 180 -28.15 5.27 22.35
C ALA A 180 -27.78 4.81 23.78
N ARG A 181 -26.54 5.04 24.23
CA ARG A 181 -26.11 4.78 25.61
C ARG A 181 -26.46 5.92 26.56
N THR A 182 -26.45 7.15 26.06
CA THR A 182 -26.80 8.36 26.82
C THR A 182 -28.29 8.69 26.78
N ALA A 183 -29.06 8.07 25.89
CA ALA A 183 -30.50 8.27 25.78
C ALA A 183 -31.24 7.67 27.00
N PRO A 184 -32.32 8.30 27.47
CA PRO A 184 -33.15 7.74 28.52
C PRO A 184 -33.75 6.39 28.10
N ALA A 185 -33.83 5.44 29.03
CA ALA A 185 -34.41 4.14 28.78
C ALA A 185 -35.90 4.28 28.37
N SER A 186 -36.25 3.76 27.19
CA SER A 186 -37.65 3.70 26.75
C SER A 186 -38.28 2.38 27.16
N ASN A 187 -39.42 2.45 27.84
CA ASN A 187 -40.18 1.27 28.27
C ASN A 187 -41.16 0.74 27.21
N ALA A 188 -41.37 1.49 26.11
CA ALA A 188 -42.35 1.15 25.08
C ALA A 188 -41.86 0.04 24.14
N PRO A 189 -42.71 -0.94 23.77
CA PRO A 189 -42.34 -1.98 22.83
C PRO A 189 -42.06 -1.38 21.44
N PRO A 190 -40.97 -1.79 20.76
CA PRO A 190 -40.71 -1.36 19.39
C PRO A 190 -41.75 -1.96 18.45
N VAL A 191 -42.15 -1.22 17.42
CA VAL A 191 -43.06 -1.73 16.37
C VAL A 191 -42.28 -2.64 15.43
N ALA A 192 -42.81 -3.83 15.15
CA ALA A 192 -42.22 -4.76 14.19
C ALA A 192 -42.18 -4.16 12.77
N PRO A 193 -41.05 -4.30 12.05
CA PRO A 193 -40.98 -4.00 10.62
C PRO A 193 -41.97 -4.86 9.79
N PRO A 194 -42.36 -4.43 8.58
CA PRO A 194 -43.39 -5.10 7.78
C PRO A 194 -43.07 -6.56 7.42
N ASP A 195 -41.79 -6.90 7.23
CA ASP A 195 -41.34 -8.26 6.86
C ASP A 195 -40.96 -9.14 8.06
N VAL A 196 -41.31 -8.70 9.27
CA VAL A 196 -40.95 -9.36 10.53
C VAL A 196 -42.23 -9.75 11.27
N LEU A 197 -42.26 -10.97 11.80
CA LEU A 197 -43.41 -11.44 12.57
C LEU A 197 -43.66 -10.52 13.78
N ALA A 198 -44.84 -9.90 13.79
CA ALA A 198 -45.29 -9.00 14.85
C ALA A 198 -46.20 -9.74 15.84
N CYS A 199 -46.15 -9.34 17.10
CA CYS A 199 -47.08 -9.80 18.11
C CYS A 199 -48.49 -9.33 17.75
N ALA A 200 -49.45 -10.25 17.74
CA ALA A 200 -50.85 -9.89 17.48
C ALA A 200 -51.44 -8.88 18.48
N SER A 201 -50.90 -8.83 19.72
CA SER A 201 -51.40 -7.95 20.79
C SER A 201 -50.68 -6.60 20.84
N CYS A 202 -49.35 -6.57 20.93
CA CYS A 202 -48.59 -5.34 21.14
C CYS A 202 -47.79 -4.87 19.92
N ARG A 203 -47.88 -5.59 18.79
CA ARG A 203 -47.09 -5.36 17.56
C ARG A 203 -45.57 -5.39 17.75
N ALA A 204 -45.08 -5.87 18.89
CA ALA A 204 -43.66 -6.07 19.11
C ALA A 204 -43.10 -7.17 18.20
N PRO A 205 -41.87 -7.06 17.71
CA PRO A 205 -41.26 -8.11 16.91
C PRO A 205 -41.04 -9.40 17.74
N LEU A 206 -41.40 -10.56 17.18
CA LEU A 206 -41.22 -11.87 17.85
C LEU A 206 -39.95 -12.59 17.41
N PRO A 207 -39.14 -13.13 18.35
CA PRO A 207 -37.97 -13.93 18.01
C PRO A 207 -38.38 -15.19 17.24
N PRO A 208 -37.68 -15.55 16.16
CA PRO A 208 -37.94 -16.77 15.43
C PRO A 208 -37.49 -17.96 16.30
N VAL A 209 -38.36 -18.96 16.45
CA VAL A 209 -38.10 -20.19 17.22
C VAL A 209 -38.52 -21.41 16.39
N ASP A 210 -37.85 -22.54 16.59
CA ASP A 210 -38.26 -23.82 15.98
C ASP A 210 -39.34 -24.49 16.84
N ALA A 211 -40.49 -23.81 16.96
CA ALA A 211 -41.69 -24.29 17.64
C ALA A 211 -42.92 -23.70 16.93
N ASP A 212 -44.10 -24.33 17.09
CA ASP A 212 -45.33 -23.90 16.40
C ASP A 212 -45.83 -22.51 16.83
N ALA A 213 -45.40 -22.03 18.01
CA ALA A 213 -45.72 -20.70 18.51
C ALA A 213 -44.59 -20.14 19.38
N ALA A 214 -44.52 -18.80 19.46
CA ALA A 214 -43.61 -18.08 20.33
C ALA A 214 -44.38 -17.13 21.26
N ALA A 215 -43.93 -17.04 22.51
CA ALA A 215 -44.42 -16.07 23.47
C ALA A 215 -43.74 -14.70 23.27
N CYS A 216 -44.54 -13.63 23.27
CA CYS A 216 -44.04 -12.27 23.20
C CYS A 216 -43.31 -11.88 24.50
N ARG A 217 -42.06 -11.41 24.40
CA ARG A 217 -41.27 -10.97 25.56
C ARG A 217 -41.75 -9.67 26.23
N TYR A 218 -42.68 -8.95 25.59
CA TYR A 218 -43.21 -7.69 26.12
C TYR A 218 -44.56 -7.88 26.82
N CYS A 219 -45.51 -8.57 26.18
CA CYS A 219 -46.86 -8.75 26.73
C CYS A 219 -47.22 -10.20 27.08
N GLY A 220 -46.35 -11.18 26.83
CA GLY A 220 -46.60 -12.60 27.10
C GLY A 220 -47.54 -13.31 26.12
N ALA A 221 -48.17 -12.59 25.18
CA ALA A 221 -49.09 -13.19 24.22
C ALA A 221 -48.38 -14.18 23.28
N TRP A 222 -49.04 -15.32 23.01
CA TRP A 222 -48.56 -16.33 22.07
C TRP A 222 -48.96 -15.99 20.64
N THR A 223 -48.06 -16.22 19.69
CA THR A 223 -48.34 -16.04 18.26
C THR A 223 -47.77 -17.22 17.49
N ARG A 224 -48.56 -17.74 16.53
CA ARG A 224 -48.17 -18.87 15.68
C ARG A 224 -46.95 -18.51 14.83
N MET A 225 -45.98 -19.41 14.76
CA MET A 225 -44.78 -19.25 13.93
C MET A 225 -45.03 -19.80 12.52
N PRO A 226 -44.77 -19.03 11.45
CA PRO A 226 -44.93 -19.52 10.08
C PRO A 226 -44.01 -20.69 9.77
N ASP A 227 -44.52 -21.68 9.02
CA ASP A 227 -43.78 -22.90 8.65
C ASP A 227 -42.52 -22.59 7.86
N GLU A 228 -42.56 -21.57 7.00
CA GLU A 228 -41.40 -21.11 6.23
C GLU A 228 -40.26 -20.61 7.13
N VAL A 229 -40.57 -19.86 8.19
CA VAL A 229 -39.56 -19.36 9.15
C VAL A 229 -38.96 -20.54 9.93
N ARG A 230 -39.77 -21.53 10.32
CA ARG A 230 -39.30 -22.74 10.99
C ARG A 230 -38.40 -23.60 10.10
N ALA A 231 -38.80 -23.79 8.84
CA ALA A 231 -37.99 -24.52 7.86
C ALA A 231 -36.63 -23.86 7.64
N ARG A 232 -36.60 -22.52 7.52
CA ARG A 232 -35.33 -21.76 7.42
C ARG A 232 -34.46 -21.93 8.66
N LEU A 233 -35.03 -21.84 9.87
CA LEU A 233 -34.28 -22.06 11.12
C LEU A 233 -33.64 -23.45 11.16
N ARG A 234 -34.38 -24.50 10.77
CA ARG A 234 -33.84 -25.87 10.71
C ARG A 234 -32.71 -26.02 9.69
N ALA A 235 -32.89 -25.48 8.48
CA ALA A 235 -31.84 -25.44 7.46
C ALA A 235 -30.58 -24.70 7.96
N HIS A 236 -30.74 -23.69 8.82
CA HIS A 236 -29.60 -23.04 9.45
C HIS A 236 -28.90 -23.93 10.48
N VAL A 237 -29.58 -24.78 11.25
CA VAL A 237 -28.89 -25.64 12.24
C VAL A 237 -27.99 -26.67 11.55
N GLU A 238 -28.44 -27.26 10.43
CA GLU A 238 -27.70 -28.28 9.68
C GLU A 238 -26.38 -27.77 9.08
N THR A 239 -26.28 -26.47 8.77
CA THR A 239 -25.06 -25.84 8.24
C THR A 239 -24.04 -25.43 9.32
N ALA A 240 -24.24 -25.80 10.60
CA ALA A 240 -23.43 -25.29 11.71
C ALA A 240 -21.95 -25.75 11.73
N GLN A 241 -21.59 -26.90 11.15
CA GLN A 241 -20.20 -27.39 11.17
C GLN A 241 -19.23 -26.53 10.34
N SER A 242 -19.68 -25.84 9.29
CA SER A 242 -18.85 -24.87 8.55
C SER A 242 -18.58 -23.58 9.32
N ARG A 243 -19.30 -23.33 10.44
CA ARG A 243 -19.29 -22.05 11.16
C ARG A 243 -18.20 -21.92 12.21
N ALA A 244 -17.61 -23.02 12.67
CA ALA A 244 -16.48 -22.98 13.61
C ALA A 244 -15.23 -22.33 12.97
N SER A 245 -15.06 -22.44 11.66
CA SER A 245 -13.99 -21.73 10.92
C SER A 245 -14.27 -20.22 10.84
N ILE A 246 -15.53 -19.83 10.56
CA ILE A 246 -15.99 -18.43 10.52
C ILE A 246 -15.88 -17.79 11.90
N GLY A 247 -16.34 -18.47 12.95
CA GLY A 247 -16.23 -18.01 14.33
C GLY A 247 -14.79 -17.77 14.75
N ARG A 248 -13.86 -18.67 14.39
CA ARG A 248 -12.41 -18.47 14.60
C ARG A 248 -11.85 -17.31 13.78
N ALA A 249 -12.27 -17.16 12.53
CA ALA A 249 -11.86 -16.03 11.69
C ALA A 249 -12.33 -14.69 12.28
N ILE A 250 -13.58 -14.63 12.79
CA ILE A 250 -14.13 -13.45 13.47
C ILE A 250 -13.43 -13.18 14.80
N ALA A 251 -13.21 -14.20 15.63
CA ALA A 251 -12.44 -14.05 16.87
C ALA A 251 -11.06 -13.45 16.57
N HIS A 252 -10.38 -13.96 15.54
CA HIS A 252 -9.10 -13.43 15.10
C HIS A 252 -9.18 -12.03 14.46
N LEU A 253 -10.35 -11.60 13.97
CA LEU A 253 -10.60 -10.21 13.55
C LEU A 253 -10.83 -9.31 14.78
N LEU A 254 -11.46 -9.81 15.84
CA LEU A 254 -11.71 -9.08 17.09
C LEU A 254 -10.44 -8.93 17.93
N GLU A 255 -9.56 -9.93 17.91
CA GLU A 255 -8.25 -9.93 18.58
C GLU A 255 -7.16 -9.15 17.81
N GLN A 256 -7.55 -8.36 16.80
CA GLN A 256 -6.60 -7.54 16.06
C GLN A 256 -5.81 -6.60 17.00
N PRO A 257 -4.52 -6.35 16.68
CA PRO A 257 -3.64 -5.55 17.53
C PRO A 257 -4.26 -4.19 17.79
N GLY A 258 -4.40 -3.82 19.07
CA GLY A 258 -4.96 -2.53 19.45
C GLY A 258 -4.11 -1.36 18.97
N ALA A 259 -4.66 -0.16 19.01
CA ALA A 259 -4.05 1.08 18.55
C ALA A 259 -2.64 1.34 19.09
N ARG A 260 -2.31 0.85 20.30
CA ARG A 260 -0.94 0.88 20.85
C ARG A 260 0.04 0.01 20.06
N ALA A 261 -0.33 -1.23 19.76
CA ALA A 261 0.48 -2.14 18.97
C ALA A 261 0.59 -1.64 17.51
N ALA A 262 -0.49 -1.07 16.96
CA ALA A 262 -0.44 -0.42 15.65
C ALA A 262 0.49 0.80 15.63
N SER A 263 0.39 1.69 16.62
CA SER A 263 1.24 2.88 16.73
C SER A 263 2.71 2.54 16.94
N THR A 264 3.02 1.53 17.75
CA THR A 264 4.40 1.06 17.96
C THR A 264 4.98 0.47 16.68
N THR A 265 4.21 -0.38 15.98
CA THR A 265 4.65 -0.93 14.68
C THR A 265 4.85 0.16 13.64
N LEU A 266 3.97 1.17 13.58
CA LEU A 266 4.13 2.34 12.72
C LEU A 266 5.44 3.08 12.96
N LEU A 267 5.78 3.31 14.22
CA LEU A 267 7.03 3.95 14.61
C LEU A 267 8.23 3.09 14.22
N LEU A 268 8.20 1.78 14.50
CA LEU A 268 9.28 0.86 14.13
C LEU A 268 9.53 0.86 12.63
N VAL A 269 8.46 0.84 11.82
CA VAL A 269 8.57 0.90 10.35
C VAL A 269 9.14 2.23 9.89
N ALA A 270 8.73 3.34 10.50
CA ALA A 270 9.29 4.66 10.21
C ALA A 270 10.80 4.70 10.50
N PHE A 271 11.22 4.27 11.69
CA PHE A 271 12.63 4.24 12.08
C PHE A 271 13.45 3.28 11.22
N ALA A 272 12.92 2.09 10.92
CA ALA A 272 13.58 1.14 10.02
C ALA A 272 13.76 1.72 8.62
N SER A 273 12.79 2.48 8.11
CA SER A 273 12.88 3.15 6.82
C SER A 273 13.92 4.27 6.81
N LEU A 274 13.98 5.07 7.89
CA LEU A 274 15.02 6.10 8.06
C LEU A 274 16.42 5.46 8.15
N ALA A 275 16.54 4.37 8.91
CA ALA A 275 17.79 3.63 9.05
C ALA A 275 18.24 2.99 7.73
N LEU A 276 17.30 2.44 6.94
CA LEU A 276 17.59 1.90 5.61
C LEU A 276 18.14 2.99 4.68
N TRP A 277 17.53 4.17 4.66
CA TRP A 277 18.05 5.29 3.88
C TRP A 277 19.43 5.76 4.37
N ALA A 278 19.64 5.84 5.69
CA ALA A 278 20.94 6.19 6.25
C ALA A 278 22.01 5.16 5.85
N ALA A 279 21.69 3.86 5.87
CA ALA A 279 22.57 2.80 5.43
C ALA A 279 22.88 2.89 3.92
N VAL A 280 21.88 3.17 3.08
CA VAL A 280 22.06 3.39 1.64
C VAL A 280 22.99 4.57 1.38
N ILE A 281 22.80 5.70 2.05
CA ILE A 281 23.65 6.89 1.91
C ILE A 281 25.07 6.62 2.42
N ALA A 282 25.22 5.93 3.55
CA ALA A 282 26.52 5.56 4.10
C ALA A 282 27.27 4.61 3.15
N ALA A 283 26.58 3.62 2.58
CA ALA A 283 27.16 2.71 1.59
C ALA A 283 27.65 3.46 0.35
N LEU A 284 26.84 4.38 -0.20
CA LEU A 284 27.22 5.25 -1.32
C LEU A 284 28.45 6.12 -0.99
N GLY A 285 28.49 6.68 0.23
CA GLY A 285 29.62 7.48 0.69
C GLY A 285 30.91 6.67 0.85
N LEU A 286 30.82 5.45 1.39
CA LEU A 286 31.97 4.56 1.58
C LEU A 286 32.53 3.99 0.27
N SER A 287 31.67 3.78 -0.74
CA SER A 287 32.13 3.38 -2.09
C SER A 287 32.89 4.50 -2.81
N GLY A 288 32.72 5.76 -2.39
CA GLY A 288 33.29 6.92 -3.08
C GLY A 288 32.49 7.27 -4.33
N PHE A 289 31.97 8.50 -4.40
CA PHE A 289 31.15 8.98 -5.52
C PHE A 289 31.88 8.96 -6.88
N ASP A 290 33.21 8.88 -6.87
CA ASP A 290 34.03 8.80 -8.08
C ASP A 290 34.08 7.39 -8.69
N THR A 291 33.77 6.34 -7.90
CA THR A 291 33.76 4.94 -8.38
C THR A 291 32.38 4.48 -8.82
N VAL A 292 31.32 5.02 -8.20
CA VAL A 292 29.92 4.69 -8.49
C VAL A 292 29.39 5.68 -9.52
N GLY A 293 29.01 5.19 -10.70
CA GLY A 293 28.42 6.03 -11.73
C GLY A 293 27.14 6.72 -11.25
N THR A 294 26.88 7.95 -11.70
CA THR A 294 25.65 8.71 -11.39
C THR A 294 24.37 7.89 -11.60
N PHE A 295 24.40 6.97 -12.57
CA PHE A 295 23.32 6.05 -12.86
C PHE A 295 23.09 4.96 -11.79
N GLU A 296 24.16 4.38 -11.23
CA GLU A 296 24.08 3.37 -10.16
C GLU A 296 23.53 3.99 -8.88
N VAL A 297 23.92 5.24 -8.59
CA VAL A 297 23.36 6.02 -7.49
C VAL A 297 21.84 6.14 -7.63
N VAL A 298 21.32 6.51 -8.81
CA VAL A 298 19.87 6.65 -9.04
C VAL A 298 19.13 5.35 -8.78
N TRP A 299 19.65 4.20 -9.23
CA TRP A 299 19.01 2.91 -9.00
C TRP A 299 19.07 2.43 -7.55
N ILE A 300 20.18 2.68 -6.85
CA ILE A 300 20.30 2.38 -5.42
C ILE A 300 19.27 3.19 -4.63
N LEU A 301 19.10 4.48 -4.96
CA LEU A 301 18.08 5.33 -4.36
C LEU A 301 16.67 4.82 -4.70
N LEU A 302 16.40 4.44 -5.96
CA LEU A 302 15.09 3.91 -6.37
C LEU A 302 14.77 2.56 -5.71
N ALA A 303 15.73 1.67 -5.57
CA ALA A 303 15.57 0.40 -4.87
C ALA A 303 15.28 0.62 -3.38
N GLY A 304 15.99 1.57 -2.73
CA GLY A 304 15.70 2.00 -1.37
C GLY A 304 14.26 2.53 -1.22
N LEU A 305 13.81 3.39 -2.15
CA LEU A 305 12.45 3.92 -2.19
C LEU A 305 11.40 2.79 -2.27
N LEU A 306 11.61 1.82 -3.16
CA LEU A 306 10.70 0.70 -3.35
C LEU A 306 10.71 -0.28 -2.16
N ALA A 307 11.88 -0.51 -1.54
CA ALA A 307 12.01 -1.32 -0.35
C ALA A 307 11.26 -0.69 0.85
N VAL A 308 11.37 0.62 1.04
CA VAL A 308 10.56 1.36 2.02
C VAL A 308 9.07 1.20 1.71
N GLY A 309 8.67 1.43 0.45
CA GLY A 309 7.28 1.21 0.02
C GLY A 309 6.77 -0.22 0.32
N ALA A 310 7.58 -1.24 0.04
CA ALA A 310 7.26 -2.63 0.32
C ALA A 310 7.14 -2.93 1.82
N LEU A 311 8.05 -2.39 2.65
CA LEU A 311 7.97 -2.51 4.11
C LEU A 311 6.68 -1.90 4.65
N PHE A 312 6.26 -0.74 4.12
CA PHE A 312 4.99 -0.12 4.48
C PHE A 312 3.78 -0.93 4.01
N VAL A 313 3.83 -1.56 2.83
CA VAL A 313 2.78 -2.49 2.38
C VAL A 313 2.71 -3.70 3.33
N LEU A 314 3.84 -4.30 3.69
CA LEU A 314 3.90 -5.42 4.64
C LEU A 314 3.31 -5.02 5.99
N ALA A 315 3.77 -3.91 6.57
CA ALA A 315 3.24 -3.36 7.81
C ALA A 315 1.74 -3.08 7.75
N ARG A 316 1.27 -2.49 6.65
CA ARG A 316 -0.17 -2.27 6.40
C ARG A 316 -0.95 -3.57 6.43
N THR A 317 -0.44 -4.62 5.78
CA THR A 317 -1.15 -5.90 5.75
C THR A 317 -1.15 -6.62 7.09
N ALA A 318 -0.19 -6.34 7.97
CA ALA A 318 -0.13 -6.84 9.33
C ALA A 318 -1.06 -6.07 10.28
N LEU A 319 -1.13 -4.74 10.14
CA LEU A 319 -1.82 -3.84 11.06
C LEU A 319 -3.28 -3.56 10.71
N VAL A 320 -3.58 -3.48 9.42
CA VAL A 320 -4.84 -2.90 8.96
C VAL A 320 -5.63 -3.95 8.18
N ARG A 321 -6.52 -4.65 8.89
CA ARG A 321 -7.62 -5.35 8.22
C ARG A 321 -8.69 -4.31 7.86
N ARG A 322 -8.42 -3.51 6.82
CA ARG A 322 -9.18 -2.30 6.39
C ARG A 322 -10.69 -2.45 6.33
N ARG A 323 -11.19 -3.68 6.17
CA ARG A 323 -12.63 -3.97 6.10
C ARG A 323 -13.14 -4.74 7.32
N ALA A 324 -12.28 -5.31 8.17
CA ALA A 324 -12.73 -6.14 9.29
C ALA A 324 -13.73 -5.41 10.17
N LEU A 325 -13.42 -4.19 10.59
CA LEU A 325 -14.32 -3.46 11.48
C LEU A 325 -15.61 -3.06 10.76
N HIS A 326 -15.53 -2.43 9.58
CA HIS A 326 -16.72 -2.11 8.77
C HIS A 326 -17.58 -3.36 8.51
N LEU A 327 -16.96 -4.50 8.23
CA LEU A 327 -17.63 -5.77 8.03
C LEU A 327 -18.35 -6.21 9.30
N LEU A 328 -17.67 -6.21 10.44
CA LEU A 328 -18.22 -6.66 11.70
C LEU A 328 -19.21 -5.68 12.33
N SER A 329 -19.12 -4.38 12.05
CA SER A 329 -19.94 -3.33 12.66
C SER A 329 -21.11 -2.89 11.79
N ALA A 330 -20.86 -2.61 10.51
CA ALA A 330 -21.81 -1.97 9.60
C ALA A 330 -22.41 -2.95 8.60
N ALA A 331 -21.61 -3.88 8.06
CA ALA A 331 -22.07 -4.79 6.99
C ALA A 331 -22.65 -6.12 7.50
N PHE A 332 -22.24 -6.60 8.67
CA PHE A 332 -22.73 -7.85 9.27
C PHE A 332 -23.07 -7.69 10.76
N GLY A 333 -22.80 -6.54 11.38
CA GLY A 333 -23.07 -6.35 12.81
C GLY A 333 -24.56 -6.36 13.12
N ALA A 334 -25.00 -7.24 14.03
CA ALA A 334 -26.35 -7.20 14.58
C ALA A 334 -26.58 -5.88 15.34
N ARG A 335 -27.84 -5.41 15.37
CA ARG A 335 -28.23 -4.30 16.26
C ARG A 335 -28.32 -4.83 17.68
N ALA A 336 -27.63 -4.15 18.58
CA ALA A 336 -27.58 -4.50 19.99
C ALA A 336 -28.95 -4.33 20.68
N PRO A 337 -29.22 -5.11 21.74
CA PRO A 337 -30.40 -4.95 22.58
C PRO A 337 -30.56 -3.53 23.13
N ARG A 338 -31.80 -3.02 23.13
CA ARG A 338 -32.17 -1.75 23.77
C ARG A 338 -32.36 -1.91 25.28
N ASP A 339 -33.03 -2.98 25.68
CA ASP A 339 -33.32 -3.38 27.05
C ASP A 339 -33.14 -4.90 27.24
N ALA A 340 -33.32 -5.41 28.46
CA ALA A 340 -33.19 -6.84 28.78
C ALA A 340 -34.24 -7.73 28.08
N ARG A 341 -35.36 -7.15 27.62
CA ARG A 341 -36.45 -7.89 26.95
C ARG A 341 -36.18 -8.01 25.46
N SER A 342 -35.58 -7.00 24.86
CA SER A 342 -35.14 -6.99 23.47
C SER A 342 -33.94 -7.92 23.29
N GLY A 343 -34.02 -8.81 22.30
CA GLY A 343 -32.86 -9.57 21.84
C GLY A 343 -32.01 -8.78 20.85
N TRP A 344 -30.95 -9.39 20.35
CA TRP A 344 -30.25 -8.89 19.17
C TRP A 344 -31.21 -8.86 17.97
N SER A 345 -31.04 -7.89 17.07
CA SER A 345 -31.84 -7.79 15.86
C SER A 345 -31.00 -7.67 14.60
N CYS A 346 -31.51 -8.23 13.51
CA CYS A 346 -30.90 -8.18 12.19
C CYS A 346 -30.87 -6.73 11.69
N ARG A 347 -29.72 -6.26 11.23
CA ARG A 347 -29.57 -4.89 10.72
C ARG A 347 -30.30 -4.67 9.39
N ARG A 348 -30.46 -5.73 8.58
CA ARG A 348 -31.11 -5.69 7.26
C ARG A 348 -32.63 -5.53 7.37
N CYS A 349 -33.32 -6.44 8.06
CA CYS A 349 -34.79 -6.41 8.17
C CYS A 349 -35.31 -5.84 9.49
N GLY A 350 -34.46 -5.62 10.50
CA GLY A 350 -34.88 -5.21 11.85
C GLY A 350 -35.48 -6.34 12.70
N GLY A 351 -35.56 -7.55 12.17
CA GLY A 351 -36.14 -8.71 12.86
C GLY A 351 -35.24 -9.27 13.95
N PRO A 352 -35.80 -9.79 15.06
CA PRO A 352 -35.03 -10.37 16.15
C PRO A 352 -34.28 -11.62 15.68
N LEU A 353 -33.04 -11.76 16.14
CA LEU A 353 -32.19 -12.90 15.84
C LEU A 353 -32.48 -14.05 16.82
N PRO A 354 -32.34 -15.31 16.38
CA PRO A 354 -32.49 -16.46 17.25
C PRO A 354 -31.43 -16.41 18.37
N ALA A 355 -31.76 -16.99 19.53
CA ALA A 355 -30.79 -17.16 20.60
C ALA A 355 -29.77 -18.23 20.18
N THR A 356 -28.52 -17.84 19.98
CA THR A 356 -27.44 -18.76 19.59
C THR A 356 -26.25 -18.60 20.54
N GLU A 357 -25.57 -19.70 20.86
CA GLU A 357 -24.34 -19.68 21.67
C GLU A 357 -23.11 -19.18 20.88
N GLY A 358 -23.21 -19.10 19.54
CA GLY A 358 -22.13 -18.65 18.66
C GLY A 358 -22.10 -17.13 18.40
N LEU A 359 -20.94 -16.65 17.92
CA LEU A 359 -20.71 -15.26 17.48
C LEU A 359 -21.45 -14.87 16.19
N VAL A 360 -22.03 -15.83 15.46
CA VAL A 360 -22.73 -15.59 14.19
C VAL A 360 -24.11 -16.23 14.27
N ALA A 361 -25.12 -15.44 13.94
CA ALA A 361 -26.50 -15.89 13.79
C ALA A 361 -26.99 -15.55 12.38
N ARG A 362 -27.86 -16.40 11.83
CA ARG A 362 -28.52 -16.15 10.55
C ARG A 362 -29.97 -15.78 10.81
N CYS A 363 -30.44 -14.73 10.16
CA CYS A 363 -31.77 -14.20 10.40
C CYS A 363 -32.84 -15.12 9.80
N GLY A 364 -33.74 -15.66 10.64
CA GLY A 364 -34.84 -16.51 10.18
C GLY A 364 -35.83 -15.83 9.21
N PHE A 365 -35.81 -14.49 9.09
CA PHE A 365 -36.72 -13.73 8.22
C PHE A 365 -36.11 -13.37 6.86
N CYS A 366 -34.85 -12.90 6.82
CA CYS A 366 -34.24 -12.40 5.59
C CYS A 366 -32.96 -13.15 5.19
N ASP A 367 -32.63 -14.22 5.89
CA ASP A 367 -31.48 -15.09 5.64
C ASP A 367 -30.09 -14.41 5.75
N ALA A 368 -30.06 -13.14 6.17
CA ALA A 368 -28.81 -12.42 6.35
C ALA A 368 -28.01 -12.95 7.55
N GLU A 369 -26.70 -13.11 7.36
CA GLU A 369 -25.76 -13.40 8.44
C GLU A 369 -25.54 -12.16 9.30
N SER A 370 -25.41 -12.37 10.60
CA SER A 370 -25.28 -11.31 11.58
C SER A 370 -24.31 -11.72 12.69
N VAL A 371 -23.30 -10.88 12.92
CA VAL A 371 -22.32 -11.04 13.99
C VAL A 371 -22.91 -10.49 15.29
N LEU A 372 -22.92 -11.33 16.32
CA LEU A 372 -23.41 -11.03 17.67
C LEU A 372 -22.26 -10.58 18.58
N GLY A 373 -22.59 -9.98 19.72
CA GLY A 373 -21.62 -9.66 20.78
C GLY A 373 -20.86 -8.34 20.60
N ILE A 374 -21.02 -7.65 19.47
CA ILE A 374 -20.49 -6.30 19.25
C ILE A 374 -21.59 -5.30 19.56
N ASP A 375 -21.55 -4.70 20.75
CA ASP A 375 -22.57 -3.76 21.23
C ASP A 375 -22.42 -2.37 20.61
N LEU A 376 -22.70 -2.31 19.31
CA LEU A 376 -22.87 -1.06 18.57
C LEU A 376 -24.37 -0.79 18.44
N ARG A 377 -24.90 0.04 19.33
CA ARG A 377 -26.29 0.49 19.33
C ARG A 377 -26.62 1.46 18.19
N SER A 378 -25.84 1.44 17.13
CA SER A 378 -25.85 2.47 16.10
C SER A 378 -27.11 2.41 15.23
N ASP A 379 -27.79 3.55 15.11
CA ASP A 379 -28.89 3.80 14.15
C ASP A 379 -28.38 4.04 12.72
N VAL A 380 -27.14 3.62 12.40
CA VAL A 380 -26.58 3.76 11.05
C VAL A 380 -27.49 3.02 10.07
N ALA A 381 -27.96 3.77 9.08
CA ALA A 381 -28.90 3.28 8.06
C ALA A 381 -28.38 1.99 7.43
N PRO A 382 -29.25 1.00 7.16
CA PRO A 382 -28.84 -0.21 6.46
C PRO A 382 -28.23 0.20 5.13
N THR A 383 -26.94 -0.08 4.94
CA THR A 383 -26.33 0.07 3.62
C THR A 383 -26.95 -0.96 2.71
N ARG A 384 -27.34 -0.56 1.48
CA ARG A 384 -27.97 -1.45 0.48
C ARG A 384 -27.07 -2.64 0.05
N SER A 385 -25.85 -2.74 0.58
CA SER A 385 -24.84 -3.76 0.27
C SER A 385 -24.65 -4.79 1.39
N HIS A 386 -25.67 -5.07 2.22
CA HIS A 386 -25.65 -6.22 3.12
C HIS A 386 -25.46 -7.51 2.32
N ALA A 387 -24.21 -7.99 2.24
CA ALA A 387 -23.88 -9.26 1.62
C ALA A 387 -24.47 -10.40 2.46
N SER A 388 -25.06 -11.39 1.82
CA SER A 388 -25.64 -12.57 2.49
C SER A 388 -24.59 -13.62 2.86
N ASP A 389 -23.37 -13.51 2.33
CA ASP A 389 -22.28 -14.47 2.50
C ASP A 389 -21.04 -13.80 3.07
N LEU A 390 -20.74 -14.08 4.34
CA LEU A 390 -19.54 -13.58 5.00
C LEU A 390 -18.26 -14.28 4.50
N GLU A 391 -18.32 -15.56 4.13
CA GLU A 391 -17.15 -16.33 3.71
C GLU A 391 -16.59 -15.81 2.38
N GLY A 392 -17.46 -15.57 1.39
CA GLY A 392 -17.06 -14.97 0.11
C GLY A 392 -16.38 -13.62 0.29
N VAL A 393 -16.88 -12.78 1.20
CA VAL A 393 -16.28 -11.46 1.49
C VAL A 393 -14.91 -11.59 2.16
N LEU A 394 -14.77 -12.51 3.13
CA LEU A 394 -13.48 -12.79 3.78
C LEU A 394 -12.47 -13.42 2.80
N ALA A 395 -12.92 -14.28 1.89
CA ALA A 395 -12.08 -14.86 0.84
C ALA A 395 -11.59 -13.80 -0.15
N GLY A 396 -12.47 -12.90 -0.60
CA GLY A 396 -12.12 -11.77 -1.46
C GLY A 396 -11.05 -10.87 -0.82
N ALA A 397 -11.21 -10.53 0.46
CA ALA A 397 -10.24 -9.73 1.20
C ALA A 397 -8.85 -10.42 1.32
N ARG A 398 -8.83 -11.76 1.52
CA ARG A 398 -7.58 -12.54 1.54
C ARG A 398 -6.88 -12.54 0.17
N LYS A 399 -7.64 -12.67 -0.92
CA LYS A 399 -7.11 -12.64 -2.29
C LYS A 399 -6.51 -11.27 -2.63
N GLU A 400 -7.24 -10.19 -2.33
CA GLU A 400 -6.78 -8.81 -2.56
C GLU A 400 -5.45 -8.53 -1.82
N ARG A 401 -5.34 -8.97 -0.56
CA ARG A 401 -4.10 -8.86 0.23
C ARG A 401 -2.93 -9.60 -0.43
N ARG A 402 -3.16 -10.84 -0.89
CA ARG A 402 -2.12 -11.64 -1.55
C ARG A 402 -1.62 -10.95 -2.82
N SER A 403 -2.54 -10.37 -3.60
CA SER A 403 -2.17 -9.61 -4.80
C SER A 403 -1.27 -8.41 -4.49
N TYR A 404 -1.58 -7.60 -3.45
CA TYR A 404 -0.72 -6.48 -3.07
C TYR A 404 0.67 -6.91 -2.60
N LEU A 405 0.77 -8.04 -1.89
CA LEU A 405 2.07 -8.59 -1.46
C LEU A 405 2.93 -9.01 -2.66
N TRP A 406 2.33 -9.68 -3.65
CA TRP A 406 3.02 -10.05 -4.88
C TRP A 406 3.44 -8.82 -5.70
N LEU A 407 2.59 -7.80 -5.78
CA LEU A 407 2.93 -6.55 -6.47
C LEU A 407 4.11 -5.83 -5.80
N ALA A 408 4.13 -5.75 -4.47
CA ALA A 408 5.24 -5.14 -3.73
C ALA A 408 6.55 -5.93 -3.90
N ALA A 409 6.50 -7.25 -3.80
CA ALA A 409 7.67 -8.11 -4.00
C ALA A 409 8.20 -8.03 -5.45
N GLY A 410 7.30 -8.05 -6.43
CA GLY A 410 7.65 -7.91 -7.84
C GLY A 410 8.30 -6.57 -8.17
N ALA A 411 7.80 -5.46 -7.62
CA ALA A 411 8.36 -4.13 -7.87
C ALA A 411 9.81 -3.99 -7.35
N VAL A 412 10.11 -4.51 -6.15
CA VAL A 412 11.46 -4.49 -5.59
C VAL A 412 12.41 -5.34 -6.45
N LEU A 413 11.99 -6.54 -6.84
CA LEU A 413 12.80 -7.44 -7.67
C LEU A 413 13.13 -6.82 -9.03
N VAL A 414 12.13 -6.25 -9.71
CA VAL A 414 12.30 -5.58 -11.00
C VAL A 414 13.31 -4.43 -10.90
N ALA A 415 13.23 -3.60 -9.85
CA ALA A 415 14.15 -2.49 -9.70
C ALA A 415 15.60 -2.94 -9.44
N THR A 416 15.79 -3.98 -8.62
CA THR A 416 17.13 -4.54 -8.39
C THR A 416 17.73 -5.16 -9.66
N PHE A 417 16.91 -5.85 -10.45
CA PHE A 417 17.37 -6.50 -11.68
C PHE A 417 17.62 -5.50 -12.82
N ALA A 418 16.74 -4.50 -12.98
CA ALA A 418 16.90 -3.45 -13.99
C ALA A 418 18.14 -2.58 -13.72
N GLY A 419 18.42 -2.25 -12.45
CA GLY A 419 19.66 -1.57 -12.07
C GLY A 419 20.93 -2.39 -12.38
N GLY A 420 20.88 -3.71 -12.15
CA GLY A 420 21.97 -4.63 -12.50
C GLY A 420 22.21 -4.73 -14.01
N MET A 421 21.16 -4.84 -14.82
CA MET A 421 21.33 -4.90 -16.28
C MET A 421 21.84 -3.57 -16.85
N ALA A 422 21.37 -2.44 -16.34
CA ALA A 422 21.73 -1.15 -16.90
C ALA A 422 23.11 -0.62 -16.43
N SER A 423 23.66 -1.14 -15.33
CA SER A 423 25.08 -0.93 -14.99
C SER A 423 26.00 -1.65 -15.98
N VAL A 424 25.68 -2.90 -16.34
CA VAL A 424 26.40 -3.66 -17.37
C VAL A 424 26.41 -2.92 -18.71
N THR A 425 25.28 -2.35 -19.15
CA THR A 425 25.22 -1.63 -20.45
C THR A 425 26.02 -0.33 -20.46
N ILE A 426 26.14 0.36 -19.33
CA ILE A 426 26.94 1.59 -19.22
C ILE A 426 28.43 1.29 -19.23
N GLU A 427 28.86 0.22 -18.55
CA GLU A 427 30.26 -0.23 -18.58
C GLU A 427 30.67 -0.59 -20.01
N ASP A 428 29.83 -1.36 -20.70
CA ASP A 428 29.99 -1.70 -22.12
C ASP A 428 30.13 -0.45 -23.02
N ALA A 429 29.29 0.56 -22.82
CA ALA A 429 29.35 1.80 -23.59
C ALA A 429 30.63 2.61 -23.32
N ARG A 430 31.07 2.68 -22.05
CA ARG A 430 32.34 3.34 -21.67
C ARG A 430 33.54 2.61 -22.27
N GLU A 431 33.54 1.29 -22.20
CA GLU A 431 34.61 0.47 -22.77
C GLU A 431 34.68 0.63 -24.29
N HIS A 432 33.52 0.62 -24.98
CA HIS A 432 33.43 0.90 -26.40
C HIS A 432 34.02 2.27 -26.76
N ALA A 433 33.68 3.33 -26.00
CA ALA A 433 34.23 4.67 -26.21
C ALA A 433 35.75 4.72 -26.01
N ARG A 434 36.30 3.99 -25.03
CA ARG A 434 37.75 3.88 -24.80
C ARG A 434 38.45 3.18 -25.96
N TRP A 435 37.94 2.04 -26.42
CA TRP A 435 38.51 1.34 -27.57
C TRP A 435 38.43 2.16 -28.85
N LYS A 436 37.34 2.92 -29.04
CA LYS A 436 37.20 3.87 -30.15
C LYS A 436 38.29 4.94 -30.11
N ALA A 437 38.44 5.65 -28.99
CA ALA A 437 39.45 6.70 -28.85
C ALA A 437 40.89 6.18 -29.07
N ALA A 438 41.23 5.01 -28.53
CA ALA A 438 42.55 4.40 -28.72
C ALA A 438 42.77 3.92 -30.16
N CYS A 439 41.73 3.38 -30.82
CA CYS A 439 41.80 3.03 -32.23
C CYS A 439 41.94 4.26 -33.13
N ASP A 440 41.27 5.37 -32.80
CA ASP A 440 41.41 6.64 -33.51
C ASP A 440 42.83 7.22 -33.35
N GLY A 441 43.51 6.90 -32.24
CA GLY A 441 44.95 7.11 -32.02
C GLY A 441 45.89 6.07 -32.65
N ASP A 442 45.39 5.24 -33.57
CA ASP A 442 46.13 4.22 -34.32
C ASP A 442 46.77 3.10 -33.47
N GLU A 443 46.19 2.80 -32.30
CA GLU A 443 46.56 1.61 -31.53
C GLU A 443 45.96 0.35 -32.16
N ALA A 444 46.80 -0.54 -32.69
CA ALA A 444 46.39 -1.73 -33.44
C ALA A 444 45.50 -2.68 -32.62
N SER A 445 45.85 -2.94 -31.35
CA SER A 445 45.09 -3.77 -30.41
C SER A 445 43.72 -3.20 -30.08
N ALA A 446 43.62 -1.88 -29.94
CA ALA A 446 42.35 -1.21 -29.67
C ALA A 446 41.40 -1.30 -30.88
N CYS A 447 41.93 -1.10 -32.10
CA CYS A 447 41.14 -1.29 -33.32
C CYS A 447 40.63 -2.72 -33.46
N ARG A 448 41.45 -3.73 -33.12
CA ARG A 448 41.01 -5.14 -33.11
C ARG A 448 39.90 -5.39 -32.09
N LYS A 449 40.07 -4.91 -30.85
CA LYS A 449 39.04 -5.07 -29.81
C LYS A 449 37.74 -4.37 -30.17
N LEU A 450 37.81 -3.18 -30.76
CA LEU A 450 36.63 -2.49 -31.29
C LEU A 450 35.95 -3.28 -32.41
N ALA A 451 36.74 -3.87 -33.32
CA ALA A 451 36.22 -4.74 -34.39
C ALA A 451 35.49 -5.96 -33.83
N GLN A 452 36.06 -6.63 -32.82
CA GLN A 452 35.44 -7.76 -32.13
C GLN A 452 34.10 -7.38 -31.49
N ARG A 453 33.98 -6.17 -30.92
CA ARG A 453 32.70 -5.70 -30.37
C ARG A 453 31.62 -5.56 -31.42
N PHE A 454 31.95 -5.06 -32.62
CA PHE A 454 31.01 -5.01 -33.74
C PHE A 454 30.75 -6.39 -34.37
N ASP A 455 31.71 -7.31 -34.37
CA ASP A 455 31.55 -8.66 -34.92
C ASP A 455 30.64 -9.55 -34.06
N TYR A 456 30.84 -9.52 -32.75
CA TYR A 456 30.07 -10.32 -31.78
C TYR A 456 28.84 -9.59 -31.22
N GLY A 457 28.73 -8.28 -31.42
CA GLY A 457 27.63 -7.46 -30.87
C GLY A 457 27.75 -7.22 -29.36
N HIS A 458 28.98 -7.15 -28.82
CA HIS A 458 29.20 -6.90 -27.40
C HIS A 458 29.05 -5.41 -27.07
N GLY A 459 27.94 -5.05 -26.43
CA GLY A 459 27.61 -3.67 -26.02
C GLY A 459 27.30 -2.70 -27.17
N VAL A 460 27.30 -3.17 -28.42
CA VAL A 460 26.88 -2.45 -29.62
C VAL A 460 26.14 -3.39 -30.57
N ALA A 461 25.35 -2.84 -31.48
CA ALA A 461 24.72 -3.64 -32.53
C ALA A 461 25.78 -4.34 -33.38
N LYS A 462 25.55 -5.61 -33.72
CA LYS A 462 26.43 -6.36 -34.60
C LYS A 462 26.46 -5.70 -35.98
N ASP A 463 27.66 -5.40 -36.47
CA ASP A 463 27.90 -4.73 -37.74
C ASP A 463 29.19 -5.28 -38.36
N GLN A 464 29.01 -6.18 -39.34
CA GLN A 464 30.14 -6.86 -39.98
C GLN A 464 30.90 -5.93 -40.92
N ASP A 465 30.27 -4.90 -41.48
CA ASP A 465 30.94 -3.92 -42.33
C ASP A 465 31.87 -3.04 -41.49
N ALA A 466 31.39 -2.55 -40.34
CA ALA A 466 32.19 -1.80 -39.39
C ALA A 466 33.34 -2.66 -38.82
N ALA A 467 33.06 -3.91 -38.45
CA ALA A 467 34.08 -4.85 -37.99
C ALA A 467 35.15 -5.11 -39.05
N PHE A 468 34.76 -5.32 -40.31
CA PHE A 468 35.68 -5.52 -41.43
C PHE A 468 36.65 -4.33 -41.59
N VAL A 469 36.12 -3.11 -41.59
CA VAL A 469 36.92 -1.89 -41.72
C VAL A 469 37.93 -1.78 -40.58
N LEU A 470 37.53 -2.09 -39.36
CA LEU A 470 38.37 -2.02 -38.16
C LEU A 470 39.42 -3.13 -38.10
N TYR A 471 39.08 -4.38 -38.43
CA TYR A 471 40.06 -5.47 -38.56
C TYR A 471 41.09 -5.17 -39.65
N ARG A 472 40.66 -4.59 -40.77
CA ARG A 472 41.56 -4.14 -41.84
C ARG A 472 42.49 -3.03 -41.35
N LYS A 473 41.99 -2.08 -40.56
CA LYS A 473 42.81 -1.02 -39.94
C LYS A 473 43.84 -1.62 -38.98
N ALA A 474 43.41 -2.47 -38.05
CA ALA A 474 44.28 -3.13 -37.07
C ALA A 474 45.37 -3.99 -37.73
N CYS A 475 45.02 -4.77 -38.77
CA CYS A 475 45.98 -5.56 -39.52
C CYS A 475 47.02 -4.70 -40.26
N LYS A 476 46.59 -3.55 -40.81
CA LYS A 476 47.51 -2.56 -41.42
C LYS A 476 48.49 -1.99 -40.40
N LEU A 477 48.02 -1.75 -39.17
CA LEU A 477 48.81 -1.27 -38.03
C LEU A 477 49.70 -2.36 -37.39
N GLY A 478 49.64 -3.60 -37.88
CA GLY A 478 50.55 -4.67 -37.47
C GLY A 478 50.02 -5.64 -36.40
N ASP A 479 48.72 -5.63 -36.09
CA ASP A 479 48.13 -6.64 -35.21
C ASP A 479 47.92 -7.95 -35.99
N GLY A 480 48.71 -8.98 -35.62
CA GLY A 480 48.67 -10.29 -36.28
C GLY A 480 47.37 -11.07 -36.05
N GLU A 481 46.73 -10.92 -34.88
CA GLU A 481 45.44 -11.55 -34.58
C GLU A 481 44.33 -10.91 -35.44
N ALA A 482 44.35 -9.59 -35.62
CA ALA A 482 43.43 -8.88 -36.49
C ALA A 482 43.59 -9.26 -37.96
N CYS A 483 44.82 -9.53 -38.42
CA CYS A 483 45.06 -10.03 -39.78
C CYS A 483 44.46 -11.42 -40.01
N ASP A 484 44.45 -12.30 -39.00
CA ASP A 484 43.81 -13.61 -39.07
C ASP A 484 42.27 -13.50 -39.04
N SER A 485 41.73 -12.61 -38.19
CA SER A 485 40.29 -12.27 -38.22
C SER A 485 39.88 -11.67 -39.56
N LEU A 486 40.70 -10.80 -40.15
CA LEU A 486 40.48 -10.23 -41.49
C LEU A 486 40.51 -11.31 -42.58
N ALA A 487 41.42 -12.29 -42.47
CA ALA A 487 41.46 -13.42 -43.39
C ALA A 487 40.14 -14.21 -43.36
N SER A 488 39.62 -14.45 -42.16
CA SER A 488 38.31 -15.10 -41.97
C SER A 488 37.18 -14.28 -42.60
N PHE A 489 37.20 -12.95 -42.45
CA PHE A 489 36.21 -12.05 -43.06
C PHE A 489 36.24 -12.11 -44.61
N TYR A 490 37.43 -12.20 -45.22
CA TYR A 490 37.56 -12.37 -46.67
C TYR A 490 37.12 -13.75 -47.17
N ILE A 491 37.45 -14.82 -46.44
CA ILE A 491 37.10 -16.20 -46.82
C ILE A 491 35.58 -16.43 -46.70
N LEU A 492 34.98 -15.89 -45.65
CA LEU A 492 33.55 -16.06 -45.35
C LEU A 492 32.67 -14.97 -45.97
N GLY A 493 33.25 -13.93 -46.57
CA GLY A 493 32.50 -12.80 -47.13
C GLY A 493 31.73 -12.01 -46.06
N LEU A 494 32.32 -11.81 -44.88
CA LEU A 494 31.71 -11.04 -43.79
C LEU A 494 32.11 -9.57 -43.92
N GLY A 495 31.13 -8.68 -44.10
CA GLY A 495 31.38 -7.26 -44.34
C GLY A 495 32.14 -6.95 -45.64
N THR A 496 32.24 -7.93 -46.54
CA THR A 496 32.94 -7.87 -47.83
C THR A 496 32.46 -9.02 -48.74
N THR A 497 32.91 -9.07 -49.99
CA THR A 497 32.69 -10.21 -50.88
C THR A 497 33.73 -11.30 -50.63
N VAL A 498 33.37 -12.57 -50.86
CA VAL A 498 34.31 -13.69 -50.75
C VAL A 498 35.52 -13.47 -51.66
N ASP A 499 36.72 -13.46 -51.07
CA ASP A 499 38.01 -13.35 -51.77
C ASP A 499 39.04 -14.23 -51.06
N MET A 500 39.14 -15.48 -51.51
CA MET A 500 40.06 -16.47 -50.97
C MET A 500 41.52 -16.00 -51.07
N ALA A 501 41.88 -15.30 -52.14
CA ALA A 501 43.25 -14.83 -52.34
C ALA A 501 43.60 -13.69 -51.39
N ALA A 502 42.65 -12.78 -51.10
CA ALA A 502 42.83 -11.77 -50.05
C ALA A 502 42.89 -12.39 -48.65
N GLY A 503 42.10 -13.45 -48.41
CA GLY A 503 42.16 -14.26 -47.20
C GLY A 503 43.55 -14.85 -46.95
N ASP A 504 44.09 -15.57 -47.93
CA ASP A 504 45.42 -16.20 -47.82
C ASP A 504 46.54 -15.17 -47.64
N ARG A 505 46.45 -14.02 -48.33
CA ARG A 505 47.40 -12.90 -48.11
C ARG A 505 47.32 -12.34 -46.70
N ALA A 506 46.12 -12.12 -46.17
CA ALA A 506 45.91 -11.62 -44.81
C ALA A 506 46.43 -12.62 -43.76
N ARG A 507 46.23 -13.92 -43.99
CA ARG A 507 46.70 -14.98 -43.10
C ARG A 507 48.22 -15.17 -43.15
N ALA A 508 48.83 -15.12 -44.33
CA ALA A 508 50.28 -15.11 -44.47
C ALA A 508 50.90 -13.88 -43.76
N ARG A 509 50.24 -12.72 -43.81
CA ARG A 509 50.64 -11.53 -43.05
C ARG A 509 50.51 -11.73 -41.54
N ALA A 510 49.42 -12.33 -41.06
CA ALA A 510 49.24 -12.67 -39.65
C ALA A 510 50.40 -13.55 -39.13
N CYS A 511 50.81 -14.56 -39.90
CA CYS A 511 51.94 -15.42 -39.57
C CYS A 511 53.26 -14.63 -39.50
N LYS A 512 53.53 -13.76 -40.48
CA LYS A 512 54.72 -12.88 -40.48
C LYS A 512 54.75 -11.92 -39.28
N LEU A 513 53.59 -11.52 -38.77
CA LEU A 513 53.43 -10.68 -37.58
C LEU A 513 53.49 -11.49 -36.26
N GLY A 514 53.84 -12.78 -36.31
CA GLY A 514 54.06 -13.60 -35.13
C GLY A 514 52.79 -14.25 -34.54
N TYR A 515 51.64 -14.18 -35.22
CA TYR A 515 50.43 -14.87 -34.78
C TYR A 515 50.50 -16.35 -35.16
N ALA A 516 51.07 -17.17 -34.27
CA ALA A 516 51.40 -18.57 -34.53
C ALA A 516 50.22 -19.44 -35.02
N LYS A 517 48.98 -19.11 -34.63
CA LYS A 517 47.78 -19.84 -35.09
C LYS A 517 47.54 -19.68 -36.60
N ALA A 518 47.97 -18.57 -37.20
CA ALA A 518 47.84 -18.32 -38.64
C ALA A 518 48.91 -19.03 -39.50
N CYS A 519 50.01 -19.50 -38.90
CA CYS A 519 51.12 -20.11 -39.63
C CYS A 519 50.86 -21.56 -40.09
N LYS A 520 49.67 -22.12 -39.83
CA LYS A 520 49.42 -23.57 -39.89
C LYS A 520 48.44 -24.04 -40.97
N GLN A 521 48.27 -23.31 -42.07
CA GLN A 521 47.54 -23.82 -43.22
C GLN A 521 48.25 -23.44 -44.53
N GLU A 522 49.29 -24.20 -44.86
CA GLU A 522 49.59 -24.47 -46.26
C GLU A 522 48.63 -25.58 -46.71
N HIS A 523 47.87 -25.29 -47.76
CA HIS A 523 46.86 -26.15 -48.38
C HIS A 523 47.39 -27.58 -48.64
N GLU A 524 46.63 -28.61 -48.24
CA GLU A 524 46.71 -29.95 -48.87
C GLU A 524 45.86 -29.96 -50.14
#